data_AF-A0A6J8DV35-F1
#
_entry.id   AF-A0A6J8DV35-F1
#
_cell.length_a   1.000
_cell.length_b   1.000
_cell.length_c   1.000
_cell.angle_alpha   90.00
_cell.angle_beta   90.00
_cell.angle_gamma   90.00
#
_symmetry.space_group_name_H-M   'P 1'
#
loop_
_entity.id
_entity.type
_entity.pdbx_description
1 polymer ?
#
loop_
_entity_poly.entity_id
_entity_poly.type
_entity_poly.pdbx_seq_one_letter_code
_entity_poly.pdbx_strand_id
1 'polypeptide(L)'
;MLKFSMTNNTKYCQLAFKLQAQQMALLPLRLAFEMKHNRSVSIHGTQGGNVPGDQALEFMNMRAKDALDSLHGNMTSSSIQRIGRRLDQYFGKPSNWKPSLKKDIDMFVNQLKDENLFDRNSGRYFRSFDNIEFETLGKLNGNKLYKWLTGKKEQYAIIQRTRSYIV
;
A
#
# COMPACT_ATOMS: atom_id res chain seq x y z
N MET A 1 -10.03 4.55 6.50
CA MET A 1 -11.18 5.46 6.30
C MET A 1 -11.97 5.61 7.60
N LEU A 2 -12.55 4.52 8.13
CA LEU A 2 -13.33 4.55 9.39
C LEU A 2 -12.61 5.23 10.57
N LYS A 3 -11.36 4.85 10.85
CA LYS A 3 -10.53 5.48 11.89
C LYS A 3 -10.40 7.00 11.71
N PHE A 4 -10.16 7.47 10.49
CA PHE A 4 -10.07 8.91 10.20
C PHE A 4 -11.41 9.64 10.30
N SER A 5 -12.51 8.95 10.00
CA SER A 5 -13.86 9.47 10.20
C SER A 5 -14.16 9.71 11.68
N MET A 6 -13.66 8.84 12.57
CA MET A 6 -13.84 8.99 14.01
C MET A 6 -12.99 10.11 14.59
N THR A 7 -11.74 10.25 14.14
CA THR A 7 -10.84 11.32 14.60
C THR A 7 -11.11 12.66 13.91
N ASN A 8 -12.24 12.81 13.21
CA ASN A 8 -12.64 14.00 12.46
C ASN A 8 -11.59 14.51 11.44
N ASN A 9 -10.71 13.63 10.99
CA ASN A 9 -9.63 13.93 10.05
C ASN A 9 -10.17 13.83 8.61
N THR A 10 -10.95 14.84 8.21
CA THR A 10 -11.71 14.85 6.95
C THR A 10 -10.85 14.66 5.71
N LYS A 11 -9.66 15.29 5.66
CA LYS A 11 -8.70 15.15 4.55
C LYS A 11 -8.26 13.70 4.35
N TYR A 12 -7.82 13.04 5.42
CA TYR A 12 -7.40 11.64 5.39
C TYR A 12 -8.56 10.67 5.19
N CYS A 13 -9.75 11.02 5.69
CA CYS A 13 -10.97 10.25 5.43
C CYS A 13 -11.31 10.24 3.93
N GLN A 14 -11.26 11.41 3.28
CA GLN A 14 -11.46 11.54 1.83
C GLN A 14 -10.41 10.75 1.04
N LEU A 15 -9.13 10.90 1.37
CA LEU A 15 -8.04 10.17 0.72
C LEU A 15 -8.22 8.65 0.85
N ALA A 16 -8.55 8.18 2.05
CA ALA A 16 -8.79 6.77 2.30
C ALA A 16 -10.03 6.24 1.55
N PHE A 17 -11.11 7.04 1.45
CA PHE A 17 -12.27 6.69 0.64
C PHE A 17 -11.90 6.55 -0.84
N LYS A 18 -11.16 7.51 -1.40
CA LYS A 18 -10.71 7.46 -2.80
C LYS A 18 -9.89 6.21 -3.07
N LEU A 19 -8.93 5.92 -2.20
CA LEU A 19 -8.09 4.73 -2.28
C LEU A 19 -8.93 3.44 -2.25
N GLN A 20 -9.90 3.32 -1.33
CA GLN A 20 -10.79 2.16 -1.28
C GLN A 20 -11.68 2.06 -2.52
N ALA A 21 -12.25 3.16 -2.99
CA ALA A 21 -13.05 3.19 -4.21
C ALA A 21 -12.22 2.77 -5.44
N GLN A 22 -10.97 3.24 -5.54
CA GLN A 22 -10.04 2.84 -6.60
C GLN A 22 -9.75 1.35 -6.59
N GLN A 23 -9.49 0.77 -5.41
CA GLN A 23 -9.19 -0.65 -5.28
C GLN A 23 -10.40 -1.57 -5.51
N MET A 24 -11.60 -1.12 -5.13
CA MET A 24 -12.79 -1.98 -5.12
C MET A 24 -13.71 -1.80 -6.33
N ALA A 25 -13.74 -0.62 -6.96
CA ALA A 25 -14.79 -0.31 -7.93
C ALA A 25 -14.36 0.55 -9.13
N LEU A 26 -13.35 1.43 -9.00
CA LEU A 26 -13.02 2.38 -10.06
C LEU A 26 -11.92 1.90 -11.00
N LEU A 27 -10.96 1.10 -10.52
CA LEU A 27 -9.87 0.60 -11.37
C LEU A 27 -10.18 -0.81 -11.91
N PRO A 28 -9.73 -1.14 -13.13
CA PRO A 28 -9.64 -2.52 -13.59
C PRO A 28 -8.87 -3.38 -12.60
N LEU A 29 -9.25 -4.66 -12.49
CA LEU A 29 -8.69 -5.59 -11.50
C LEU A 29 -7.15 -5.61 -11.49
N ARG A 30 -6.52 -5.57 -12.67
CA ARG A 30 -5.06 -5.50 -12.80
C ARG A 30 -4.47 -4.25 -12.13
N LEU A 31 -5.01 -3.07 -12.44
CA LEU A 31 -4.52 -1.80 -11.88
C LEU A 31 -4.84 -1.69 -10.39
N ALA A 32 -5.97 -2.23 -9.93
CA ALA A 32 -6.30 -2.32 -8.52
C ALA A 32 -5.30 -3.20 -7.75
N PHE A 33 -4.90 -4.34 -8.35
CA PHE A 33 -3.88 -5.22 -7.80
C PHE A 33 -2.52 -4.53 -7.72
N GLU A 34 -2.04 -3.94 -8.83
CA GLU A 34 -0.79 -3.18 -8.86
C GLU A 34 -0.82 -2.03 -7.83
N MET A 35 -1.89 -1.25 -7.77
CA MET A 35 -2.04 -0.17 -6.80
C MET A 35 -2.06 -0.66 -5.34
N LYS A 36 -2.57 -1.86 -5.06
CA LYS A 36 -2.59 -2.42 -3.71
C LYS A 36 -1.18 -2.87 -3.28
N HIS A 37 -0.45 -3.51 -4.18
CA HIS A 37 0.82 -4.17 -3.89
C HIS A 37 2.07 -3.31 -4.15
N ASN A 38 2.02 -2.31 -5.05
CA ASN A 38 3.15 -1.43 -5.40
C ASN A 38 3.23 -0.14 -4.55
N ARG A 39 2.70 -0.13 -3.32
CA ARG A 39 2.75 1.07 -2.45
C ARG A 39 4.01 1.14 -1.60
N SER A 40 4.62 0.00 -1.36
CA SER A 40 5.84 -0.14 -0.59
C SER A 40 6.72 -1.17 -1.24
N VAL A 41 8.02 -0.94 -1.19
CA VAL A 41 9.02 -1.90 -1.64
C VAL A 41 9.84 -2.35 -0.44
N SER A 42 10.18 -3.63 -0.40
CA SER A 42 11.13 -4.16 0.56
C SER A 42 12.44 -4.37 -0.17
N ILE A 43 13.44 -3.52 0.12
CA ILE A 43 14.75 -3.59 -0.55
C ILE A 43 15.52 -4.85 -0.09
N HIS A 44 15.33 -5.25 1.17
CA HIS A 44 16.07 -6.35 1.80
C HIS A 44 15.20 -7.55 2.16
N GLY A 45 13.88 -7.51 1.92
CA GLY A 45 12.96 -8.58 2.28
C GLY A 45 12.77 -8.79 3.79
N THR A 46 13.21 -7.85 4.63
CA THR A 46 13.15 -7.97 6.10
C THR A 46 11.81 -7.48 6.67
N GLN A 47 11.40 -8.08 7.77
CA GLN A 47 10.22 -7.66 8.53
C GLN A 47 10.40 -6.21 9.02
N GLY A 48 9.41 -5.36 8.75
CA GLY A 48 9.47 -3.93 9.09
C GLY A 48 10.36 -3.08 8.16
N GLY A 49 11.04 -3.66 7.17
CA GLY A 49 11.90 -2.97 6.22
C GLY A 49 11.20 -2.41 4.97
N ASN A 50 9.88 -2.22 5.03
CA ASN A 50 9.12 -1.71 3.89
C ASN A 50 9.28 -0.19 3.77
N VAL A 51 9.80 0.27 2.64
CA VAL A 51 9.94 1.69 2.31
C VAL A 51 8.76 2.11 1.43
N PRO A 52 8.15 3.29 1.65
CA PRO A 52 7.16 3.84 0.73
C PRO A 52 7.71 3.86 -0.71
N GLY A 53 6.90 3.43 -1.68
CA GLY A 53 7.34 3.32 -3.07
C GLY A 53 7.85 4.65 -3.65
N ASP A 54 7.27 5.77 -3.24
CA ASP A 54 7.69 7.12 -3.65
C ASP A 54 9.11 7.45 -3.14
N GLN A 55 9.37 7.19 -1.86
CA GLN A 55 10.68 7.38 -1.25
C GLN A 55 11.74 6.45 -1.88
N ALA A 56 11.35 5.22 -2.22
CA ALA A 56 12.24 4.32 -2.93
C ALA A 56 12.55 4.82 -4.35
N LEU A 57 11.55 5.35 -5.07
CA LEU A 57 11.73 5.94 -6.39
C LEU A 57 12.65 7.17 -6.32
N GLU A 58 12.51 8.01 -5.30
CA GLU A 58 13.38 9.16 -5.05
C GLU A 58 14.83 8.73 -4.84
N PHE A 59 15.06 7.71 -4.01
CA PHE A 59 16.39 7.14 -3.80
C PHE A 59 16.99 6.61 -5.11
N MET A 60 16.19 5.92 -5.92
CA MET A 60 16.63 5.41 -7.22
C MET A 60 16.97 6.54 -8.20
N ASN A 61 16.16 7.59 -8.24
CA ASN A 61 16.42 8.77 -9.07
C ASN A 61 17.71 9.48 -8.65
N MET A 62 17.95 9.61 -7.35
CA MET A 62 19.20 10.18 -6.82
C MET A 62 20.40 9.32 -7.26
N ARG A 63 20.35 8.00 -7.05
CA ARG A 63 21.44 7.09 -7.47
C ARG A 63 21.67 7.08 -8.98
N ALA A 64 20.60 7.19 -9.76
CA ALA A 64 20.70 7.30 -11.21
C ALA A 64 21.42 8.58 -11.63
N LYS A 65 21.05 9.71 -11.03
CA LYS A 65 21.70 11.00 -11.28
C LYS A 65 23.16 10.97 -10.86
N ASP A 66 23.50 10.50 -9.67
CA ASP A 66 24.88 10.39 -9.20
C ASP A 66 25.73 9.52 -10.15
N ALA A 67 25.18 8.40 -10.63
CA ALA A 67 25.88 7.52 -11.56
C ALA A 67 26.06 8.17 -12.94
N LEU A 68 25.08 8.91 -13.43
CA LEU A 68 25.16 9.64 -14.69
C LEU A 68 26.15 10.81 -14.58
N ASP A 69 26.09 11.55 -13.48
CA ASP A 69 27.01 12.64 -13.18
C ASP A 69 28.44 12.13 -13.13
N SER A 70 28.69 10.95 -12.56
CA SER A 70 30.04 10.34 -12.53
C SER A 70 30.66 10.05 -13.90
N LEU A 71 29.86 9.97 -14.98
CA LEU A 71 30.36 9.75 -16.34
C LEU A 71 30.94 11.02 -16.98
N HIS A 72 30.57 12.21 -16.49
CA HIS A 72 31.00 13.50 -17.03
C HIS A 72 30.84 13.53 -18.57
N GLY A 73 31.88 13.91 -19.31
CA GLY A 73 31.89 14.00 -20.79
C GLY A 73 31.85 12.66 -21.54
N ASN A 74 31.90 11.51 -20.84
CA ASN A 74 31.85 10.16 -21.44
C ASN A 74 30.42 9.60 -21.50
N MET A 75 29.42 10.48 -21.47
CA MET A 75 28.02 10.09 -21.55
C MET A 75 27.65 9.69 -22.99
N THR A 76 27.46 8.39 -23.18
CA THR A 76 27.02 7.79 -24.45
C THR A 76 25.73 7.01 -24.20
N SER A 77 24.94 6.77 -25.24
CA SER A 77 23.72 5.96 -25.12
C SER A 77 24.00 4.58 -24.48
N SER A 78 25.14 3.97 -24.81
CA SER A 78 25.60 2.71 -24.21
C SER A 78 25.92 2.82 -22.72
N SER A 79 26.55 3.92 -22.26
CA SER A 79 26.89 4.07 -20.84
C SER A 79 25.64 4.36 -19.99
N ILE A 80 24.69 5.13 -20.52
CA ILE A 80 23.37 5.36 -19.91
C ILE A 80 22.61 4.03 -19.77
N GLN A 81 22.54 3.23 -20.84
CA GLN A 81 21.84 1.96 -20.83
C GLN A 81 22.46 0.96 -19.85
N ARG A 82 23.80 0.99 -19.68
CA ARG A 82 24.52 0.17 -18.70
C ARG A 82 24.19 0.56 -17.27
N ILE A 83 24.03 1.86 -16.98
CA ILE A 83 23.61 2.35 -15.66
C ILE A 83 22.17 1.91 -15.37
N GLY A 84 21.25 2.07 -16.32
CA GLY A 84 19.87 1.61 -16.17
C GLY A 84 19.77 0.13 -15.79
N ARG A 85 20.49 -0.74 -16.50
CA ARG A 85 20.52 -2.19 -16.19
C ARG A 85 21.13 -2.53 -14.83
N ARG A 86 22.02 -1.68 -14.30
CA ARG A 86 22.58 -1.85 -12.94
C ARG A 86 21.59 -1.41 -11.86
N LEU A 87 20.77 -0.41 -12.15
CA LEU A 87 19.75 0.08 -11.23
C LEU A 87 18.65 -0.97 -11.01
N ASP A 88 18.28 -1.72 -12.05
CA ASP A 88 17.32 -2.84 -11.94
C ASP A 88 17.75 -3.92 -10.93
N GLN A 89 19.04 -4.03 -10.61
CA GLN A 89 19.54 -5.01 -9.64
C GLN A 89 19.16 -4.68 -8.19
N TYR A 90 18.85 -3.41 -7.88
CA TYR A 90 18.47 -3.00 -6.52
C TYR A 90 17.07 -3.46 -6.11
N PHE A 91 16.20 -3.76 -7.08
CA PHE A 91 14.87 -4.30 -6.82
C PHE A 91 14.84 -5.83 -6.72
N GLY A 92 16.02 -6.45 -6.68
CA GLY A 92 16.18 -7.89 -6.73
C GLY A 92 15.96 -8.43 -8.14
N LYS A 93 16.77 -9.41 -8.54
CA LYS A 93 16.39 -10.23 -9.69
C LYS A 93 15.04 -10.88 -9.37
N PRO A 94 14.09 -10.96 -10.32
CA PRO A 94 12.94 -11.84 -10.15
C PRO A 94 13.52 -13.22 -9.88
N SER A 95 13.34 -13.68 -8.65
CA SER A 95 13.78 -15.00 -8.24
C SER A 95 13.11 -15.99 -9.19
N ASN A 96 13.84 -17.02 -9.66
CA ASN A 96 13.24 -18.16 -10.38
C ASN A 96 12.33 -19.01 -9.47
N TRP A 97 11.89 -18.45 -8.35
CA TRP A 97 10.94 -19.02 -7.42
C TRP A 97 9.62 -19.24 -8.15
N LYS A 98 9.30 -20.51 -8.37
CA LYS A 98 7.98 -20.92 -8.83
C LYS A 98 7.04 -20.82 -7.64
N PRO A 99 6.08 -19.88 -7.61
CA PRO A 99 5.10 -19.81 -6.55
C PRO A 99 4.35 -21.13 -6.49
N SER A 100 4.24 -21.71 -5.30
CA SER A 100 3.49 -22.94 -5.07
C SER A 100 2.45 -22.66 -4.02
N LEU A 101 1.19 -22.58 -4.46
CA LEU A 101 0.05 -22.31 -3.58
C LEU A 101 0.01 -23.26 -2.38
N LYS A 102 0.37 -24.54 -2.59
CA LYS A 102 0.41 -25.53 -1.51
C LYS A 102 1.45 -25.17 -0.44
N LYS A 103 2.66 -24.76 -0.84
CA LYS A 103 3.72 -24.35 0.10
C LYS A 103 3.35 -23.08 0.84
N ASP A 104 2.72 -22.12 0.16
CA ASP A 104 2.31 -20.86 0.77
C ASP A 104 1.19 -21.08 1.80
N ILE A 105 0.22 -21.95 1.49
CA ILE A 105 -0.83 -22.36 2.44
C ILE A 105 -0.21 -23.09 3.64
N ASP A 106 0.69 -24.05 3.42
CA ASP A 106 1.34 -24.78 4.53
C ASP A 106 2.14 -23.84 5.43
N MET A 107 2.91 -22.91 4.84
CA MET A 107 3.67 -21.90 5.58
C MET A 107 2.73 -21.00 6.40
N PHE A 108 1.65 -20.52 5.79
CA PHE A 108 0.67 -19.66 6.45
C PHE A 108 -0.04 -20.37 7.60
N VAL A 109 -0.46 -21.62 7.39
CA VAL A 109 -1.11 -22.44 8.42
C VAL A 109 -0.15 -22.73 9.58
N ASN A 110 1.12 -23.01 9.30
CA ASN A 110 2.11 -23.25 10.35
C ASN A 110 2.38 -21.99 11.18
N GLN A 111 2.52 -20.83 10.55
CA GLN A 111 2.66 -19.55 11.25
C GLN A 111 1.45 -19.26 12.15
N LEU A 112 0.23 -19.47 11.64
CA LEU A 112 -0.99 -19.24 12.41
C LEU A 112 -1.16 -20.22 13.59
N LYS A 113 -0.68 -21.46 13.42
CA LYS A 113 -0.64 -22.46 14.50
C LYS A 113 0.34 -22.05 15.58
N ASP A 114 1.55 -21.62 15.22
CA ASP A 114 2.56 -21.15 16.18
C ASP A 114 2.09 -19.93 16.98
N GLU A 115 1.28 -19.07 16.37
CA GLU A 115 0.71 -17.89 17.03
C GLU A 115 -0.49 -18.19 17.95
N ASN A 116 -0.95 -19.45 18.01
CA ASN A 116 -2.13 -19.87 18.77
C ASN A 116 -3.34 -18.94 18.55
N LEU A 117 -3.57 -18.55 17.30
CA LEU A 117 -4.50 -17.46 16.94
C LEU A 117 -5.95 -17.73 17.38
N PHE A 118 -6.32 -19.02 17.45
CA PHE A 118 -7.68 -19.46 17.77
C PHE A 118 -7.86 -19.87 19.24
N ASP A 119 -6.78 -19.89 20.02
CA ASP A 119 -6.87 -20.19 21.44
C ASP A 119 -7.44 -18.97 22.17
N ARG A 120 -8.58 -19.19 22.83
CA ARG A 120 -9.21 -18.17 23.67
C ARG A 120 -8.44 -18.03 24.97
N ASN A 121 -7.36 -17.26 24.94
CA ASN A 121 -6.59 -16.90 26.13
C ASN A 121 -7.40 -15.95 27.02
N SER A 122 -8.07 -16.48 28.03
CA SER A 122 -8.76 -15.71 29.07
C SER A 122 -7.73 -14.85 29.81
N GLY A 123 -7.80 -13.53 29.61
CA GLY A 123 -6.95 -12.58 30.34
C GLY A 123 -5.85 -11.88 29.51
N ARG A 124 -5.91 -11.91 28.18
CA ARG A 124 -5.10 -11.00 27.34
C ARG A 124 -5.59 -9.54 27.50
N TYR A 125 -5.10 -8.88 28.55
CA TYR A 125 -5.04 -7.43 28.67
C TYR A 125 -3.57 -7.06 28.54
N PHE A 126 -3.26 -5.99 27.80
CA PHE A 126 -1.91 -5.46 27.85
C PHE A 126 -1.69 -4.91 29.26
N ARG A 127 -0.82 -5.55 30.07
CA ARG A 127 -0.46 -5.10 31.43
C ARG A 127 0.01 -3.64 31.50
N SER A 128 0.47 -3.10 30.37
CA SER A 128 0.89 -1.70 30.25
C SER A 128 -0.28 -0.74 30.00
N PHE A 129 -1.49 -1.25 29.78
CA PHE A 129 -2.66 -0.48 29.37
C PHE A 129 -3.95 -1.05 29.96
N ASP A 130 -4.10 -0.91 31.28
CA ASP A 130 -5.20 -1.51 32.05
C ASP A 130 -6.61 -0.95 31.72
N ASN A 131 -6.70 0.11 30.88
CA ASN A 131 -7.94 0.81 30.53
C ASN A 131 -8.10 1.07 29.01
N ILE A 132 -7.61 0.20 28.14
CA ILE A 132 -7.95 0.32 26.71
C ILE A 132 -9.38 -0.14 26.47
N GLU A 133 -10.25 0.80 26.07
CA GLU A 133 -11.51 0.46 25.41
C GLU A 133 -11.20 -0.31 24.11
N PHE A 134 -11.43 -1.62 24.11
CA PHE A 134 -11.21 -2.48 22.93
C PHE A 134 -12.18 -2.16 21.78
N GLU A 135 -13.20 -1.35 22.04
CA GLU A 135 -14.17 -0.94 21.03
C GLU A 135 -13.62 0.16 20.13
N THR A 136 -12.83 -0.27 19.14
CA THR A 136 -12.22 0.62 18.14
C THR A 136 -13.25 1.37 17.29
N LEU A 137 -14.49 0.88 17.24
CA LEU A 137 -15.58 1.47 16.47
C LEU A 137 -16.62 2.25 17.29
N GLY A 138 -16.52 2.30 18.63
CA GLY A 138 -17.58 2.82 19.50
C GLY A 138 -17.93 4.30 19.25
N LYS A 139 -16.98 5.08 18.72
CA LYS A 139 -17.16 6.49 18.36
C LYS A 139 -17.70 6.69 16.93
N LEU A 140 -17.98 5.63 16.18
CA LEU A 140 -18.46 5.73 14.80
C LEU A 140 -19.96 5.98 14.76
N ASN A 141 -20.36 7.16 14.29
CA ASN A 141 -21.75 7.38 13.92
C ASN A 141 -22.02 6.82 12.51
N GLY A 142 -22.62 5.62 12.45
CA GLY A 142 -22.94 4.93 11.20
C GLY A 142 -23.85 5.74 10.26
N ASN A 143 -24.88 6.40 10.79
CA ASN A 143 -25.80 7.23 10.00
C ASN A 143 -25.09 8.43 9.37
N LYS A 144 -24.22 9.10 10.13
CA LYS A 144 -23.40 10.22 9.63
C LYS A 144 -22.44 9.75 8.55
N LEU A 145 -21.79 8.60 8.77
CA LEU A 145 -20.89 8.01 7.78
C LEU A 145 -21.64 7.64 6.49
N TYR A 146 -22.80 7.00 6.60
CA TYR A 146 -23.62 6.61 5.45
C TYR A 146 -24.02 7.83 4.61
N LYS A 147 -24.57 8.88 5.23
CA LYS A 147 -24.91 10.13 4.53
C LYS A 147 -23.71 10.73 3.81
N TRP A 148 -22.54 10.71 4.46
CA TRP A 148 -21.31 11.22 3.87
C TRP A 148 -20.84 10.38 2.67
N LEU A 149 -20.88 9.05 2.77
CA LEU A 149 -20.50 8.14 1.70
C LEU A 149 -21.41 8.31 0.47
N THR A 150 -22.73 8.39 0.70
CA THR A 150 -23.72 8.61 -0.37
C THR A 150 -23.47 9.93 -1.09
N GLY A 151 -23.27 11.03 -0.34
CA GLY A 151 -22.94 12.32 -0.95
C GLY A 151 -21.63 12.31 -1.73
N LYS A 152 -20.61 11.56 -1.27
CA LYS A 152 -19.34 11.41 -2.01
C LYS A 152 -19.52 10.60 -3.29
N LYS A 153 -20.29 9.52 -3.26
CA LYS A 153 -20.62 8.72 -4.46
C LYS A 153 -21.29 9.59 -5.52
N GLU A 154 -22.27 10.39 -5.15
CA GLU A 154 -22.99 11.29 -6.07
C GLU A 154 -22.06 12.34 -6.69
N GLN A 155 -21.22 12.98 -5.88
CA GLN A 155 -20.22 13.94 -6.37
C GLN A 155 -19.28 13.30 -7.40
N TYR A 156 -18.82 12.08 -7.13
CA TYR A 156 -17.94 11.35 -8.06
C TYR A 156 -18.64 10.98 -9.36
N ALA A 157 -19.90 10.55 -9.30
CA ALA A 157 -20.69 10.24 -10.49
C ALA A 157 -20.90 11.49 -11.38
N ILE A 158 -21.12 12.66 -10.77
CA ILE A 158 -21.23 13.93 -11.50
C ILE A 158 -19.91 14.25 -12.20
N ILE A 159 -18.78 14.22 -11.48
CA ILE A 159 -17.46 14.53 -12.06
C ILE A 159 -17.11 13.60 -13.21
N GLN A 160 -17.41 12.30 -13.08
CA GLN A 160 -17.19 11.33 -14.15
C GLN A 160 -18.03 11.68 -15.39
N ARG A 161 -19.32 11.94 -15.22
CA ARG A 161 -20.20 12.37 -16.32
C ARG A 161 -19.65 13.61 -17.01
N THR A 162 -19.33 14.66 -16.27
CA THR A 162 -18.81 15.93 -16.83
C THR A 162 -17.52 15.71 -17.61
N ARG A 163 -16.61 14.85 -17.15
CA ARG A 163 -15.37 14.53 -17.87
C ARG A 163 -15.61 13.75 -19.17
N SER A 164 -16.63 12.90 -19.23
CA SER A 164 -16.99 12.16 -20.44
C SER A 164 -17.55 13.06 -21.55
N TYR A 165 -18.02 14.28 -21.22
CA TYR A 165 -18.56 15.24 -22.20
C TYR A 165 -17.52 16.25 -22.70
N ILE A 166 -16.27 16.19 -22.23
CA ILE A 166 -15.18 17.13 -22.59
C ILE A 166 -14.14 16.45 -23.50
N VAL A 167 -14.39 15.20 -23.92
CA VAL A 167 -13.61 14.47 -24.93
C VAL A 167 -14.49 14.29 -26.16
#